data_AF-D3PGN4-F1
#
_entry.id   AF-D3PGN4-F1
#
_cell.length_a   1.000
_cell.length_b   1.000
_cell.length_c   1.000
_cell.angle_alpha   90.00
_cell.angle_beta   90.00
_cell.angle_gamma   90.00
#
_symmetry.space_group_name_H-M   'P 1'
#
loop_
_entity.id
_entity.type
_entity.pdbx_description
1 polymer ?
#
loop_
_entity_poly.entity_id
_entity_poly.type
_entity_poly.pdbx_seq_one_letter_code
_entity_poly.pdbx_strand_id
1 'polypeptide(L)'
;MSIFTFLGIFGVLLCISIGNEASSNFQRLVKREEESVGVKITQLESWELPDEYVDNANKKEIKRFSLEMDKITLEVMSLDLVITSLKLPDDNASMSDVVLGFDDVEGYMKNPAFSGVFISLSPDDMDHKSKPLRNWVSTHMKDKLVFSLIKDEEVMVNAEFLLDAEGKLHITFQSLVSQPSFMDISLKQYFNLAGHASGISGLNEQIIQVNAAEVSETPEGNSFVDIDGNDLDLRIPQNIGFLISNENITLGRRFVIDRSLAIYDRFVTRISHGISRRFVEVYSNQPSFYFDVFNKTTSFGKGSEEYEAKSGVEISTGTLFDEKELSIVIPGDVYKHIVVYRFGVDEF
;
A
#
# COMPACT_ATOMS: atom_id res chain seq x y z
N MET A 1 39.30 18.64 0.46
CA MET A 1 39.05 19.35 -0.82
C MET A 1 38.64 18.28 -1.83
N SER A 2 37.35 18.14 -2.18
CA SER A 2 36.54 19.05 -3.02
C SER A 2 36.99 18.97 -4.50
N ILE A 3 36.15 18.81 -5.53
CA ILE A 3 34.72 19.13 -5.67
C ILE A 3 34.10 18.25 -6.79
N PHE A 4 32.88 17.78 -6.54
CA PHE A 4 31.66 17.88 -7.38
C PHE A 4 31.72 18.01 -8.93
N THR A 5 30.74 17.35 -9.56
CA THR A 5 30.11 17.64 -10.88
C THR A 5 30.97 17.63 -12.15
N PHE A 6 30.77 16.59 -12.99
CA PHE A 6 30.99 16.69 -14.45
C PHE A 6 30.01 15.82 -15.27
N LEU A 7 28.71 16.05 -15.08
CA LEU A 7 27.64 15.57 -15.96
C LEU A 7 26.60 16.68 -16.08
N GLY A 8 27.04 17.80 -16.67
CA GLY A 8 26.29 19.05 -16.78
C GLY A 8 26.74 19.93 -17.95
N ILE A 9 27.32 19.34 -19.01
CA ILE A 9 27.68 20.04 -20.25
C ILE A 9 27.34 19.16 -21.46
N PHE A 10 26.05 18.98 -21.72
CA PHE A 10 25.52 18.66 -23.05
C PHE A 10 24.27 19.50 -23.32
N GLY A 11 24.41 20.81 -23.12
CA GLY A 11 23.32 21.80 -23.21
C GLY A 11 23.78 23.21 -23.62
N VAL A 12 25.01 23.39 -24.12
CA VAL A 12 25.53 24.68 -24.59
C VAL A 12 26.37 24.51 -25.85
N LEU A 13 25.77 24.06 -26.96
CA LEU A 13 26.31 24.23 -28.33
C LEU A 13 25.32 23.85 -29.45
N LEU A 14 24.13 24.48 -29.46
CA LEU A 14 23.30 24.52 -30.68
C LEU A 14 22.46 25.81 -30.82
N CYS A 15 23.06 26.96 -30.51
CA CYS A 15 22.47 28.26 -30.88
C CYS A 15 22.74 28.60 -32.36
N ILE A 16 22.07 27.90 -33.28
CA ILE A 16 21.93 28.37 -34.67
C ILE A 16 20.47 28.19 -35.11
N SER A 17 19.76 29.31 -35.21
CA SER A 17 18.48 29.49 -35.93
C SER A 17 17.30 28.60 -35.50
N ILE A 18 16.80 28.80 -34.29
CA ILE A 18 15.38 28.54 -33.98
C ILE A 18 14.76 29.87 -33.51
N GLY A 19 13.63 30.26 -34.11
CA GLY A 19 13.04 31.58 -33.94
C GLY A 19 12.54 31.87 -32.51
N ASN A 20 12.32 33.15 -32.20
CA ASN A 20 11.88 33.62 -30.86
C ASN A 20 10.69 32.82 -30.29
N GLU A 21 9.73 32.43 -31.12
CA GLU A 21 8.60 31.60 -30.68
C GLU A 21 9.05 30.23 -30.14
N ALA A 22 9.97 29.55 -30.80
CA ALA A 22 10.48 28.25 -30.36
C ALA A 22 11.29 28.34 -29.06
N SER A 23 12.09 29.39 -28.89
CA SER A 23 12.76 29.67 -27.60
C SER A 23 11.75 29.97 -26.50
N SER A 24 10.67 30.70 -26.80
CA SER A 24 9.61 30.99 -25.83
C SER A 24 8.77 29.75 -25.51
N ASN A 25 8.55 28.86 -26.47
CA ASN A 25 7.84 27.59 -26.30
C ASN A 25 8.69 26.58 -25.53
N PHE A 26 10.00 26.52 -25.78
CA PHE A 26 10.92 25.71 -24.98
C PHE A 26 11.01 26.23 -23.53
N GLN A 27 11.15 27.54 -23.33
CA GLN A 27 11.11 28.12 -21.99
C GLN A 27 9.75 27.95 -21.30
N ARG A 28 8.64 27.96 -22.05
CA ARG A 28 7.31 27.59 -21.53
C ARG A 28 7.17 26.10 -21.26
N LEU A 29 7.81 25.22 -22.01
CA LEU A 29 7.80 23.77 -21.77
C LEU A 29 8.61 23.44 -20.53
N VAL A 30 9.84 23.97 -20.40
CA VAL A 30 10.65 23.84 -19.17
C VAL A 30 9.95 24.49 -17.98
N LYS A 31 9.37 25.69 -18.13
CA LYS A 31 8.52 26.26 -17.06
C LYS A 31 7.30 25.41 -16.78
N ARG A 32 6.71 24.73 -17.76
CA ARG A 32 5.53 23.88 -17.56
C ARG A 32 5.88 22.52 -16.96
N GLU A 33 7.12 22.05 -17.11
CA GLU A 33 7.70 20.92 -16.36
C GLU A 33 8.09 21.34 -14.92
N GLU A 34 8.54 22.58 -14.71
CA GLU A 34 8.81 23.14 -13.37
C GLU A 34 7.54 23.60 -12.62
N GLU A 35 6.48 24.00 -13.35
CA GLU A 35 5.17 24.43 -12.84
C GLU A 35 4.13 23.28 -12.86
N SER A 36 4.44 22.11 -13.45
CA SER A 36 3.59 20.92 -13.35
C SER A 36 3.84 20.16 -12.04
N VAL A 37 2.99 20.46 -11.07
CA VAL A 37 2.42 19.49 -10.11
C VAL A 37 3.40 18.49 -9.48
N GLY A 38 4.21 18.97 -8.53
CA GLY A 38 4.72 18.07 -7.48
C GLY A 38 3.60 17.68 -6.52
N VAL A 39 3.69 16.50 -5.89
CA VAL A 39 2.73 16.08 -4.85
C VAL A 39 2.69 17.11 -3.73
N LYS A 40 1.48 17.56 -3.37
CA LYS A 40 1.30 18.46 -2.22
C LYS A 40 1.23 17.63 -0.96
N ILE A 41 2.29 17.67 -0.16
CA ILE A 41 2.36 16.99 1.13
C ILE A 41 2.05 18.00 2.24
N THR A 42 1.05 17.69 3.08
CA THR A 42 0.59 18.54 4.18
C THR A 42 0.57 17.74 5.47
N GLN A 43 1.30 18.16 6.52
CA GLN A 43 1.07 17.60 7.86
C GLN A 43 -0.29 18.08 8.36
N LEU A 44 -1.14 17.16 8.77
CA LEU A 44 -2.44 17.41 9.36
C LEU A 44 -2.32 17.49 10.89
N GLU A 45 -3.39 17.17 11.60
CA GLU A 45 -3.39 17.06 13.06
C GLU A 45 -2.39 16.00 13.56
N SER A 46 -1.88 16.27 14.77
CA SER A 46 -1.06 15.35 15.56
C SER A 46 -1.84 14.91 16.81
N TRP A 47 -1.55 13.73 17.33
CA TRP A 47 -2.03 13.25 18.63
C TRP A 47 -0.84 12.87 19.52
N GLU A 48 -1.09 12.70 20.82
CA GLU A 48 -0.13 12.09 21.73
C GLU A 48 -0.52 10.64 22.02
N LEU A 49 0.43 9.72 21.95
CA LEU A 49 0.28 8.38 22.53
C LEU A 49 0.08 8.50 24.06
N PRO A 50 -0.84 7.73 24.67
CA PRO A 50 -0.86 7.53 26.11
C PRO A 50 0.46 6.92 26.58
N ASP A 51 0.94 7.32 27.75
CA ASP A 51 2.29 6.98 28.23
C ASP A 51 2.55 5.46 28.35
N GLU A 52 1.49 4.64 28.44
CA GLU A 52 1.58 3.16 28.46
C GLU A 52 1.95 2.52 27.10
N TYR A 53 1.87 3.28 25.99
CA TYR A 53 2.29 2.86 24.64
C TYR A 53 3.58 3.55 24.18
N VAL A 54 4.18 4.39 25.02
CA VAL A 54 5.45 5.08 24.76
C VAL A 54 6.60 4.20 25.28
N ASP A 55 7.47 3.78 24.37
CA ASP A 55 8.69 3.04 24.67
C ASP A 55 9.92 3.69 24.00
N ASN A 56 11.06 3.00 23.98
CA ASN A 56 12.27 3.55 23.37
C ASN A 56 12.19 3.73 21.84
N ALA A 57 11.32 2.95 21.16
CA ALA A 57 11.10 3.02 19.71
C ALA A 57 9.98 4.02 19.35
N ASN A 58 8.90 4.06 20.14
CA ASN A 58 7.72 4.89 19.92
C ASN A 58 7.90 6.33 20.43
N LYS A 59 7.98 7.30 19.52
CA LYS A 59 7.88 8.73 19.90
C LYS A 59 6.45 9.05 20.34
N LYS A 60 6.29 9.98 21.28
CA LYS A 60 4.97 10.34 21.85
C LYS A 60 4.04 11.02 20.84
N GLU A 61 4.56 11.84 19.94
CA GLU A 61 3.76 12.53 18.91
C GLU A 61 3.47 11.60 17.71
N ILE A 62 2.20 11.31 17.46
CA ILE A 62 1.70 10.70 16.22
C ILE A 62 1.34 11.82 15.25
N LYS A 63 1.69 11.66 13.97
CA LYS A 63 1.41 12.64 12.91
C LYS A 63 0.59 12.00 11.79
N ARG A 64 -0.43 12.69 11.28
CA ARG A 64 -1.08 12.36 10.00
C ARG A 64 -0.57 13.30 8.90
N PHE A 65 -0.41 12.77 7.69
CA PHE A 65 0.01 13.53 6.51
C PHE A 65 -0.95 13.27 5.37
N SER A 66 -1.35 14.34 4.67
CA SER A 66 -2.03 14.26 3.39
C SER A 66 -1.02 14.32 2.25
N LEU A 67 -1.18 13.45 1.24
CA LEU A 67 -0.51 13.51 -0.05
C LEU A 67 -1.59 13.75 -1.11
N GLU A 68 -1.56 14.92 -1.75
CA GLU A 68 -2.51 15.34 -2.78
C GLU A 68 -1.83 15.42 -4.15
N MET A 69 -2.41 14.73 -5.14
CA MET A 69 -1.94 14.75 -6.54
C MET A 69 -3.14 14.57 -7.48
N ASP A 70 -3.32 15.51 -8.42
CA ASP A 70 -4.51 15.60 -9.28
C ASP A 70 -5.83 15.42 -8.50
N LYS A 71 -6.59 14.35 -8.77
CA LYS A 71 -7.85 14.00 -8.08
C LYS A 71 -7.67 12.92 -7.02
N ILE A 72 -6.45 12.65 -6.56
CA ILE A 72 -6.18 11.68 -5.49
C ILE A 72 -5.77 12.43 -4.22
N THR A 73 -6.40 12.07 -3.10
CA THR A 73 -5.98 12.50 -1.77
C THR A 73 -5.79 11.27 -0.89
N LEU A 74 -4.55 10.99 -0.54
CA LEU A 74 -4.17 9.95 0.42
C LEU A 74 -3.89 10.60 1.78
N GLU A 75 -4.35 10.00 2.87
CA GLU A 75 -3.91 10.36 4.22
C GLU A 75 -3.24 9.14 4.88
N VAL A 76 -2.04 9.33 5.43
CA VAL A 76 -1.25 8.30 6.10
C VAL A 76 -0.80 8.76 7.48
N MET A 77 -0.87 7.87 8.46
CA MET A 77 -0.57 8.13 9.87
C MET A 77 0.75 7.46 10.29
N SER A 78 1.58 8.14 11.07
CA SER A 78 2.88 7.58 11.52
C SER A 78 2.76 6.37 12.45
N LEU A 79 1.63 6.19 13.11
CA LEU A 79 1.30 4.99 13.87
C LEU A 79 0.95 3.84 12.91
N ASP A 80 1.82 2.84 12.86
CA ASP A 80 1.77 1.65 12.00
C ASP A 80 1.60 1.92 10.49
N LEU A 81 1.87 3.14 10.03
CA LEU A 81 1.80 3.56 8.62
C LEU A 81 0.43 3.29 7.97
N VAL A 82 -0.63 3.39 8.77
CA VAL A 82 -2.01 3.15 8.32
C VAL A 82 -2.43 4.21 7.31
N ILE A 83 -3.02 3.79 6.19
CA ILE A 83 -3.70 4.68 5.25
C ILE A 83 -5.10 4.97 5.81
N THR A 84 -5.26 6.14 6.44
CA THR A 84 -6.49 6.51 7.15
C THR A 84 -7.58 7.01 6.20
N SER A 85 -7.21 7.56 5.04
CA SER A 85 -8.13 8.03 4.00
C SER A 85 -7.52 7.86 2.62
N LEU A 86 -8.35 7.52 1.63
CA LEU A 86 -7.97 7.49 0.23
C LEU A 86 -9.18 7.94 -0.59
N LYS A 87 -9.19 9.20 -1.01
CA LYS A 87 -10.28 9.81 -1.75
C LYS A 87 -9.99 9.76 -3.25
N LEU A 88 -10.92 9.17 -4.00
CA LEU A 88 -10.84 8.99 -5.45
C LEU A 88 -12.16 9.45 -6.12
N PRO A 89 -12.11 10.01 -7.35
CA PRO A 89 -13.30 10.32 -8.13
C PRO A 89 -13.96 9.02 -8.64
N ASP A 90 -15.25 9.07 -8.97
CA ASP A 90 -15.88 8.14 -9.92
C ASP A 90 -15.90 8.73 -11.35
N ASP A 91 -16.57 8.05 -12.27
CA ASP A 91 -16.79 8.50 -13.66
C ASP A 91 -17.57 9.82 -13.77
N ASN A 92 -18.35 10.17 -12.74
CA ASN A 92 -19.06 11.43 -12.61
C ASN A 92 -18.24 12.50 -11.85
N ALA A 93 -16.96 12.23 -11.59
CA ALA A 93 -16.03 13.04 -10.81
C ALA A 93 -16.45 13.29 -9.33
N SER A 94 -17.33 12.44 -8.79
CA SER A 94 -17.70 12.47 -7.37
C SER A 94 -16.66 11.76 -6.51
N MET A 95 -16.12 12.51 -5.55
CA MET A 95 -15.08 12.04 -4.63
C MET A 95 -15.67 11.19 -3.52
N SER A 96 -15.12 9.99 -3.30
CA SER A 96 -15.41 9.17 -2.12
C SER A 96 -14.13 8.62 -1.51
N ASP A 97 -14.11 8.50 -0.18
CA ASP A 97 -13.08 7.76 0.54
C ASP A 97 -13.33 6.25 0.40
N VAL A 98 -12.37 5.53 -0.16
CA VAL A 98 -12.50 4.10 -0.53
C VAL A 98 -11.76 3.14 0.39
N VAL A 99 -11.27 3.60 1.55
CA VAL A 99 -10.63 2.75 2.56
C VAL A 99 -11.38 2.77 3.88
N LEU A 100 -11.51 1.60 4.52
CA LEU A 100 -12.07 1.53 5.88
C LEU A 100 -11.00 1.97 6.90
N GLY A 101 -11.47 2.54 8.01
CA GLY A 101 -10.63 3.07 9.08
C GLY A 101 -11.43 3.96 10.04
N PHE A 102 -10.73 4.63 10.96
CA PHE A 102 -11.26 5.50 12.01
C PHE A 102 -10.84 6.96 11.80
N ASP A 103 -11.61 7.90 12.36
CA ASP A 103 -11.33 9.33 12.31
C ASP A 103 -10.11 9.73 13.20
N ASP A 104 -9.89 8.99 14.29
CA ASP A 104 -8.85 9.25 15.29
C ASP A 104 -7.97 8.02 15.60
N VAL A 105 -6.88 8.28 16.33
CA VAL A 105 -5.91 7.28 16.82
C VAL A 105 -6.55 6.25 17.77
N GLU A 106 -7.49 6.67 18.62
CA GLU A 106 -8.09 5.81 19.64
C GLU A 106 -8.90 4.67 19.00
N GLY A 107 -9.56 4.95 17.87
CA GLY A 107 -10.21 3.95 17.03
C GLY A 107 -9.25 2.85 16.56
N TYR A 108 -8.06 3.20 16.04
CA TYR A 108 -7.05 2.21 15.62
C TYR A 108 -6.48 1.42 16.81
N MET A 109 -6.24 2.08 17.95
CA MET A 109 -5.74 1.42 19.18
C MET A 109 -6.74 0.38 19.73
N LYS A 110 -8.05 0.69 19.69
CA LYS A 110 -9.11 -0.24 20.10
C LYS A 110 -9.35 -1.36 19.08
N ASN A 111 -8.99 -1.17 17.82
CA ASN A 111 -9.27 -2.09 16.72
C ASN A 111 -7.99 -2.49 15.97
N PRO A 112 -7.05 -3.25 16.59
CA PRO A 112 -5.77 -3.62 15.99
C PRO A 112 -5.88 -4.49 14.72
N ALA A 113 -7.09 -4.93 14.35
CA ALA A 113 -7.36 -5.47 13.03
C ALA A 113 -7.00 -4.49 11.89
N PHE A 114 -7.01 -3.18 12.16
CA PHE A 114 -6.69 -2.09 11.22
C PHE A 114 -5.24 -1.55 11.37
N SER A 115 -4.34 -2.29 12.03
CA SER A 115 -2.89 -2.05 11.90
C SER A 115 -2.47 -2.17 10.43
N GLY A 116 -1.70 -1.20 9.94
CA GLY A 116 -1.31 -1.07 8.54
C GLY A 116 -0.12 -1.97 8.20
N VAL A 117 1.08 -1.56 8.62
CA VAL A 117 2.33 -2.27 8.29
C VAL A 117 2.64 -3.36 9.31
N PHE A 118 2.60 -4.59 8.86
CA PHE A 118 3.11 -5.75 9.58
C PHE A 118 4.61 -5.92 9.32
N ILE A 119 5.38 -6.23 10.36
CA ILE A 119 6.80 -6.63 10.24
C ILE A 119 6.96 -7.96 10.97
N SER A 120 7.50 -8.95 10.29
CA SER A 120 7.89 -10.23 10.84
C SER A 120 9.41 -10.40 10.77
N LEU A 121 9.98 -10.82 11.90
CA LEU A 121 11.40 -11.19 12.02
C LEU A 121 11.59 -12.71 12.26
N SER A 122 10.52 -13.49 12.20
CA SER A 122 10.54 -14.93 12.39
C SER A 122 9.59 -15.61 11.41
N PRO A 123 10.00 -16.71 10.75
CA PRO A 123 9.11 -17.41 9.83
C PRO A 123 7.88 -18.06 10.50
N ASP A 124 7.83 -18.08 11.83
CA ASP A 124 6.70 -18.60 12.61
C ASP A 124 5.77 -17.47 13.12
N ASP A 125 6.11 -16.22 12.81
CA ASP A 125 5.41 -14.97 13.19
C ASP A 125 4.96 -14.20 11.92
N MET A 126 4.63 -14.93 10.85
CA MET A 126 4.12 -14.41 9.57
C MET A 126 2.59 -14.23 9.54
N ASP A 127 1.86 -14.73 10.53
CA ASP A 127 0.42 -14.57 10.65
C ASP A 127 0.07 -13.13 11.09
N HIS A 128 -0.86 -12.46 10.39
CA HIS A 128 -1.29 -11.07 10.60
C HIS A 128 -2.06 -10.82 11.93
N LYS A 129 -1.79 -11.62 12.96
CA LYS A 129 -2.26 -11.43 14.33
C LYS A 129 -1.78 -10.10 14.91
N SER A 130 -2.58 -9.58 15.84
CA SER A 130 -2.41 -8.26 16.48
C SER A 130 -1.03 -8.11 17.13
N LYS A 131 -0.13 -7.37 16.48
CA LYS A 131 1.14 -6.90 17.07
C LYS A 131 0.95 -5.53 17.73
N PRO A 132 1.82 -5.13 18.68
CA PRO A 132 1.83 -3.76 19.21
C PRO A 132 2.01 -2.73 18.09
N LEU A 133 1.22 -1.66 18.14
CA LEU A 133 1.34 -0.55 17.19
C LEU A 133 2.68 0.19 17.43
N ARG A 134 3.39 0.51 16.34
CA ARG A 134 4.68 1.21 16.35
C ARG A 134 4.49 2.61 15.77
N ASN A 135 4.99 3.65 16.43
CA ASN A 135 4.94 5.02 15.91
C ASN A 135 6.26 5.40 15.25
N TRP A 136 6.23 5.55 13.93
CA TRP A 136 7.42 5.75 13.09
C TRP A 136 7.86 7.22 13.08
N VAL A 137 9.17 7.44 12.99
CA VAL A 137 9.74 8.78 12.81
C VAL A 137 9.52 9.22 11.37
N SER A 138 8.74 10.28 11.16
CA SER A 138 8.45 10.83 9.83
C SER A 138 9.45 11.92 9.42
N THR A 139 9.87 11.87 8.15
CA THR A 139 10.71 12.86 7.48
C THR A 139 10.04 13.28 6.17
N HIS A 140 9.73 14.57 6.04
CA HIS A 140 9.12 15.15 4.85
C HIS A 140 10.21 15.55 3.84
N MET A 141 10.13 15.05 2.61
CA MET A 141 10.94 15.45 1.46
C MET A 141 10.06 16.16 0.41
N LYS A 142 10.66 16.85 -0.57
CA LYS A 142 9.92 17.69 -1.54
C LYS A 142 8.79 16.94 -2.27
N ASP A 143 9.01 15.66 -2.54
CA ASP A 143 8.25 14.81 -3.47
C ASP A 143 7.82 13.47 -2.85
N LYS A 144 8.22 13.19 -1.60
CA LYS A 144 7.88 11.95 -0.90
C LYS A 144 7.89 12.11 0.62
N LEU A 145 7.21 11.20 1.30
CA LEU A 145 7.21 11.07 2.76
C LEU A 145 7.98 9.81 3.14
N VAL A 146 8.96 9.94 4.03
CA VAL A 146 9.77 8.81 4.51
C VAL A 146 9.48 8.57 5.98
N PHE A 147 9.17 7.34 6.34
CA PHE A 147 9.00 6.90 7.72
C PHE A 147 10.13 5.95 8.09
N SER A 148 10.71 6.11 9.28
CA SER A 148 11.78 5.27 9.81
C SER A 148 11.41 4.66 11.15
N LEU A 149 11.72 3.38 11.31
CA LEU A 149 11.62 2.63 12.57
C LEU A 149 12.96 1.94 12.84
N ILE A 150 13.41 1.99 14.09
CA ILE A 150 14.50 1.13 14.59
C ILE A 150 13.85 0.19 15.60
N LYS A 151 14.00 -1.11 15.39
CA LYS A 151 13.50 -2.17 16.26
C LYS A 151 14.68 -2.89 16.90
N ASP A 152 14.64 -3.00 18.22
CA ASP A 152 15.59 -3.74 19.08
C ASP A 152 17.07 -3.39 18.86
N GLU A 153 17.37 -2.19 18.35
CA GLU A 153 18.71 -1.72 17.90
C GLU A 153 19.37 -2.56 16.77
N GLU A 154 18.79 -3.70 16.39
CA GLU A 154 19.32 -4.62 15.39
C GLU A 154 18.72 -4.45 13.99
N VAL A 155 17.50 -3.93 13.88
CA VAL A 155 16.78 -3.78 12.60
C VAL A 155 16.38 -2.33 12.36
N MET A 156 16.82 -1.77 11.24
CA MET A 156 16.31 -0.50 10.72
C MET A 156 15.34 -0.77 9.57
N VAL A 157 14.18 -0.12 9.58
CA VAL A 157 13.20 -0.17 8.48
C VAL A 157 12.86 1.26 8.06
N ASN A 158 12.91 1.51 6.75
CA ASN A 158 12.40 2.72 6.12
C ASN A 158 11.23 2.37 5.20
N ALA A 159 10.19 3.19 5.20
CA ALA A 159 9.07 3.13 4.27
C ALA A 159 8.94 4.47 3.55
N GLU A 160 9.09 4.46 2.23
CA GLU A 160 8.95 5.65 1.39
C GLU A 160 7.60 5.65 0.69
N PHE A 161 6.82 6.73 0.84
CA PHE A 161 5.52 6.95 0.19
C PHE A 161 5.66 8.08 -0.84
N LEU A 162 5.36 7.78 -2.11
CA LEU A 162 5.36 8.73 -3.22
C LEU A 162 4.08 8.54 -4.04
N LEU A 163 3.34 9.63 -4.27
CA LEU A 163 2.15 9.65 -5.11
C LEU A 163 2.47 10.40 -6.40
N ASP A 164 2.47 9.70 -7.54
CA ASP A 164 2.83 10.27 -8.83
C ASP A 164 1.65 10.83 -9.63
N ALA A 165 1.96 11.60 -10.68
CA ALA A 165 0.98 12.23 -11.55
C ALA A 165 0.19 11.26 -12.45
N GLU A 166 0.51 9.96 -12.43
CA GLU A 166 -0.22 8.89 -13.14
C GLU A 166 -1.25 8.20 -12.22
N GLY A 167 -1.40 8.68 -10.98
CA GLY A 167 -2.31 8.12 -9.98
C GLY A 167 -1.76 6.87 -9.29
N LYS A 168 -0.44 6.67 -9.28
CA LYS A 168 0.22 5.56 -8.60
C LYS A 168 0.78 6.00 -7.27
N LEU A 169 0.35 5.30 -6.20
CA LEU A 169 1.00 5.34 -4.90
C LEU A 169 2.09 4.27 -4.85
N HIS A 170 3.34 4.71 -4.91
CA HIS A 170 4.53 3.90 -4.72
C HIS A 170 4.86 3.84 -3.23
N ILE A 171 4.98 2.62 -2.70
CA ILE A 171 5.41 2.35 -1.33
C ILE A 171 6.63 1.42 -1.41
N THR A 172 7.79 1.91 -0.97
CA THR A 172 9.02 1.09 -0.91
C THR A 172 9.44 0.90 0.54
N PHE A 173 9.44 -0.35 0.99
CA PHE A 173 10.06 -0.74 2.25
C PHE A 173 11.50 -1.16 1.99
N GLN A 174 12.43 -0.60 2.78
CA GLN A 174 13.83 -1.02 2.82
C GLN A 174 14.23 -1.35 4.24
N SER A 175 15.00 -2.43 4.44
CA SER A 175 15.53 -2.78 5.76
C SER A 175 17.00 -3.19 5.73
N LEU A 176 17.70 -2.84 6.81
CA LEU A 176 19.06 -3.23 7.14
C LEU A 176 19.06 -3.95 8.48
N VAL A 177 19.89 -4.98 8.60
CA VAL A 177 19.98 -5.85 9.78
C VAL A 177 21.41 -5.97 10.30
N SER A 178 21.58 -6.03 11.62
CA SER A 178 22.90 -6.23 12.26
C SER A 178 23.34 -7.70 12.29
N GLN A 179 22.39 -8.64 12.19
CA GLN A 179 22.61 -10.09 12.17
C GLN A 179 21.71 -10.77 11.12
N PRO A 180 22.05 -11.97 10.62
CA PRO A 180 21.19 -12.75 9.73
C PRO A 180 19.78 -12.91 10.31
N SER A 181 18.79 -12.36 9.61
CA SER A 181 17.42 -12.22 10.10
C SER A 181 16.42 -12.59 9.01
N PHE A 182 15.31 -13.23 9.39
CA PHE A 182 14.14 -13.30 8.51
C PHE A 182 13.48 -11.93 8.42
N MET A 183 12.89 -11.61 7.27
CA MET A 183 12.19 -10.36 7.01
C MET A 183 10.98 -10.59 6.10
N ASP A 184 9.78 -10.39 6.65
CA ASP A 184 8.58 -10.13 5.86
C ASP A 184 7.98 -8.81 6.34
N ILE A 185 7.75 -7.89 5.41
CA ILE A 185 7.10 -6.61 5.66
C ILE A 185 5.91 -6.55 4.73
N SER A 186 4.71 -6.36 5.26
CA SER A 186 3.48 -6.33 4.47
C SER A 186 2.62 -5.14 4.89
N LEU A 187 1.94 -4.51 3.92
CA LEU A 187 0.96 -3.46 4.19
C LEU A 187 -0.43 -4.05 4.03
N LYS A 188 -1.20 -4.03 5.10
CA LYS A 188 -2.63 -4.38 5.12
C LYS A 188 -3.46 -3.11 5.00
N GLN A 189 -4.41 -3.12 4.07
CA GLN A 189 -5.43 -2.09 3.97
C GLN A 189 -6.76 -2.73 3.51
N TYR A 190 -7.86 -2.33 4.15
CA TYR A 190 -9.21 -2.68 3.72
C TYR A 190 -9.75 -1.61 2.76
N PHE A 191 -10.16 -2.04 1.57
CA PHE A 191 -10.76 -1.19 0.54
C PHE A 191 -12.25 -1.49 0.35
N ASN A 192 -13.02 -0.46 0.01
CA ASN A 192 -14.36 -0.55 -0.58
C ASN A 192 -14.52 0.58 -1.61
N LEU A 193 -14.47 0.22 -2.89
CA LEU A 193 -14.41 1.12 -4.04
C LEU A 193 -15.75 1.82 -4.35
N ALA A 194 -16.87 1.32 -3.80
CA ALA A 194 -18.12 2.08 -3.75
C ALA A 194 -17.97 3.28 -2.79
N GLY A 195 -17.27 3.04 -1.66
CA GLY A 195 -16.95 4.00 -0.60
C GLY A 195 -16.96 3.28 0.75
N HIS A 196 -16.18 3.74 1.74
CA HIS A 196 -16.00 3.03 3.02
C HIS A 196 -17.31 2.75 3.78
N ALA A 197 -18.32 3.62 3.63
CA ALA A 197 -19.65 3.48 4.24
C ALA A 197 -20.60 2.51 3.50
N SER A 198 -20.20 1.93 2.36
CA SER A 198 -21.10 1.11 1.51
C SER A 198 -21.35 -0.30 2.05
N GLY A 199 -20.61 -0.70 3.09
CA GLY A 199 -20.73 -2.02 3.72
C GLY A 199 -20.62 -3.19 2.74
N ILE A 200 -21.28 -4.30 3.09
CA ILE A 200 -21.33 -5.50 2.24
C ILE A 200 -22.01 -5.26 0.89
N SER A 201 -22.91 -4.27 0.78
CA SER A 201 -23.59 -3.98 -0.49
C SER A 201 -22.60 -3.53 -1.57
N GLY A 202 -21.76 -2.53 -1.27
CA GLY A 202 -20.72 -2.09 -2.19
C GLY A 202 -19.63 -3.13 -2.42
N LEU A 203 -19.28 -3.94 -1.40
CA LEU A 203 -18.29 -5.01 -1.57
C LEU A 203 -18.78 -6.10 -2.55
N ASN A 204 -20.07 -6.45 -2.49
CA ASN A 204 -20.70 -7.41 -3.39
C ASN A 204 -20.76 -6.93 -4.85
N GLU A 205 -20.59 -5.63 -5.12
CA GLU A 205 -20.59 -5.06 -6.48
C GLU A 205 -19.18 -4.98 -7.09
N GLN A 206 -18.14 -5.36 -6.33
CA GLN A 206 -16.76 -5.39 -6.80
C GLN A 206 -16.43 -6.68 -7.58
N ILE A 207 -15.52 -6.54 -8.53
CA ILE A 207 -14.94 -7.61 -9.33
C ILE A 207 -13.44 -7.66 -9.04
N ILE A 208 -12.91 -8.84 -8.75
CA ILE A 208 -11.47 -9.11 -8.56
C ILE A 208 -10.92 -9.96 -9.71
N GLN A 209 -9.71 -9.66 -10.14
CA GLN A 209 -8.89 -10.50 -11.02
C GLN A 209 -7.47 -10.58 -10.45
N VAL A 210 -6.88 -11.77 -10.41
CA VAL A 210 -5.51 -11.98 -9.89
C VAL A 210 -4.54 -12.46 -10.95
N ASN A 211 -3.25 -12.22 -10.72
CA ASN A 211 -2.15 -12.87 -11.43
C ASN A 211 -1.46 -13.84 -10.46
N ALA A 212 -1.87 -15.10 -10.50
CA ALA A 212 -1.37 -16.15 -9.63
C ALA A 212 -1.32 -17.50 -10.36
N ALA A 213 -0.37 -18.34 -9.96
CA ALA A 213 -0.22 -19.73 -10.43
C ALA A 213 -0.69 -20.76 -9.38
N GLU A 214 -0.65 -20.41 -8.08
CA GLU A 214 -0.99 -21.33 -6.99
C GLU A 214 -1.79 -20.61 -5.88
N VAL A 215 -2.54 -21.35 -5.04
CA VAL A 215 -3.39 -20.78 -3.98
C VAL A 215 -3.57 -21.68 -2.75
N SER A 216 -3.59 -21.08 -1.56
CA SER A 216 -3.71 -21.73 -0.24
C SER A 216 -2.78 -22.92 -0.07
N GLU A 217 -3.22 -24.14 0.23
CA GLU A 217 -4.53 -24.82 0.29
C GLU A 217 -5.50 -24.30 1.35
N THR A 218 -5.00 -23.88 2.52
CA THR A 218 -5.81 -23.48 3.68
C THR A 218 -5.52 -22.04 4.08
N PRO A 219 -6.30 -21.39 4.96
CA PRO A 219 -6.00 -20.03 5.42
C PRO A 219 -4.66 -19.88 6.13
N GLU A 220 -4.13 -20.95 6.73
CA GLU A 220 -2.80 -20.96 7.36
C GLU A 220 -1.65 -20.86 6.35
N GLY A 221 -1.88 -21.12 5.05
CA GLY A 221 -0.91 -20.86 4.00
C GLY A 221 0.31 -21.80 3.91
N ASN A 222 0.30 -22.95 4.60
CA ASN A 222 1.51 -23.78 4.79
C ASN A 222 1.88 -24.75 3.65
N SER A 223 1.00 -24.99 2.68
CA SER A 223 1.22 -25.91 1.54
C SER A 223 0.35 -25.45 0.38
N PHE A 224 0.88 -25.36 -0.85
CA PHE A 224 0.18 -24.74 -1.99
C PHE A 224 -0.23 -25.76 -3.06
N VAL A 225 -1.30 -25.44 -3.79
CA VAL A 225 -1.78 -26.18 -4.98
C VAL A 225 -1.91 -25.27 -6.19
N ASP A 226 -1.76 -25.86 -7.37
CA ASP A 226 -2.05 -25.22 -8.66
C ASP A 226 -3.47 -24.62 -8.66
N ILE A 227 -3.60 -23.46 -9.29
CA ILE A 227 -4.85 -22.73 -9.42
C ILE A 227 -5.75 -23.29 -10.54
N ASP A 228 -5.20 -24.08 -11.48
CA ASP A 228 -5.95 -24.71 -12.57
C ASP A 228 -7.09 -25.61 -12.06
N GLY A 229 -8.33 -25.19 -12.30
CA GLY A 229 -9.53 -25.91 -11.86
C GLY A 229 -9.89 -25.74 -10.38
N ASN A 230 -9.23 -24.80 -9.68
CA ASN A 230 -9.59 -24.41 -8.32
C ASN A 230 -10.82 -23.46 -8.33
N ASP A 231 -11.69 -23.54 -7.32
CA ASP A 231 -12.81 -22.58 -7.17
C ASP A 231 -12.33 -21.13 -6.94
N LEU A 232 -11.05 -20.96 -6.57
CA LEU A 232 -10.34 -19.69 -6.49
C LEU A 232 -9.49 -19.38 -7.73
N ASP A 233 -9.82 -19.91 -8.91
CA ASP A 233 -9.24 -19.43 -10.18
C ASP A 233 -9.76 -18.03 -10.55
N LEU A 234 -9.21 -17.04 -9.86
CA LEU A 234 -9.49 -15.62 -10.04
C LEU A 234 -8.67 -15.00 -11.18
N ARG A 235 -7.96 -15.78 -12.00
CA ARG A 235 -7.27 -15.28 -13.22
C ARG A 235 -8.30 -14.77 -14.24
N ILE A 236 -9.49 -15.37 -14.23
CA ILE A 236 -10.70 -14.85 -14.84
C ILE A 236 -11.38 -13.91 -13.82
N PRO A 237 -11.75 -12.67 -14.18
CA PRO A 237 -12.41 -11.75 -13.25
C PRO A 237 -13.69 -12.33 -12.63
N GLN A 238 -13.80 -12.33 -11.30
CA GLN A 238 -14.96 -12.82 -10.56
C GLN A 238 -15.56 -11.73 -9.66
N ASN A 239 -16.87 -11.80 -9.46
CA ASN A 239 -17.58 -10.93 -8.52
C ASN A 239 -17.28 -11.36 -7.07
N ILE A 240 -16.87 -10.41 -6.22
CA ILE A 240 -16.51 -10.69 -4.82
C ILE A 240 -17.75 -11.17 -4.02
N GLY A 241 -18.94 -10.66 -4.32
CA GLY A 241 -20.20 -11.12 -3.69
C GLY A 241 -20.53 -12.58 -3.98
N PHE A 242 -20.21 -13.09 -5.18
CA PHE A 242 -20.30 -14.52 -5.49
C PHE A 242 -19.35 -15.34 -4.59
N LEU A 243 -18.08 -14.93 -4.49
CA LEU A 243 -17.09 -15.62 -3.63
C LEU A 243 -17.53 -15.63 -2.16
N ILE A 244 -18.09 -14.52 -1.67
CA ILE A 244 -18.59 -14.34 -0.30
C ILE A 244 -19.82 -15.21 0.03
N SER A 245 -20.63 -15.55 -0.99
CA SER A 245 -21.90 -16.27 -0.84
C SER A 245 -21.82 -17.76 -1.16
N ASN A 246 -20.74 -18.22 -1.81
CA ASN A 246 -20.54 -19.62 -2.13
C ASN A 246 -19.95 -20.38 -0.94
N GLU A 247 -20.75 -21.25 -0.30
CA GLU A 247 -20.36 -22.02 0.89
C GLU A 247 -19.18 -22.99 0.66
N ASN A 248 -18.83 -23.30 -0.60
CA ASN A 248 -17.65 -24.11 -0.93
C ASN A 248 -16.34 -23.30 -0.98
N ILE A 249 -16.42 -21.96 -1.01
CA ILE A 249 -15.26 -21.07 -1.11
C ILE A 249 -14.87 -20.53 0.26
N THR A 250 -13.69 -20.94 0.72
CA THR A 250 -13.04 -20.36 1.91
C THR A 250 -12.07 -19.26 1.48
N LEU A 251 -12.43 -18.01 1.75
CA LEU A 251 -11.58 -16.82 1.62
C LEU A 251 -10.50 -16.77 2.72
N GLY A 252 -9.65 -15.73 2.71
CA GLY A 252 -8.49 -15.64 3.58
C GLY A 252 -7.37 -16.54 3.09
N ARG A 253 -6.87 -16.26 1.89
CA ARG A 253 -5.99 -17.18 1.15
C ARG A 253 -4.76 -16.46 0.62
N ARG A 254 -3.60 -17.13 0.68
CA ARG A 254 -2.37 -16.65 0.02
C ARG A 254 -2.31 -17.22 -1.40
N PHE A 255 -2.02 -16.34 -2.35
CA PHE A 255 -1.88 -16.62 -3.77
C PHE A 255 -0.41 -16.42 -4.16
N VAL A 256 0.15 -17.37 -4.90
CA VAL A 256 1.54 -17.32 -5.39
C VAL A 256 1.53 -16.73 -6.79
N ILE A 257 2.23 -15.62 -6.97
CA ILE A 257 2.43 -14.97 -8.27
C ILE A 257 3.54 -15.71 -9.03
N ASP A 258 4.63 -16.01 -8.34
CA ASP A 258 5.82 -16.70 -8.81
C ASP A 258 6.67 -17.12 -7.59
N ARG A 259 7.34 -18.27 -7.64
CA ARG A 259 8.26 -18.76 -6.59
C ARG A 259 9.64 -18.10 -6.70
N SER A 260 9.64 -16.78 -6.81
CA SER A 260 10.85 -15.94 -6.85
C SER A 260 10.54 -14.48 -6.47
N LEU A 261 11.52 -13.82 -5.84
CA LEU A 261 11.53 -12.36 -5.71
C LEU A 261 11.86 -11.73 -7.07
N ALA A 262 11.11 -10.69 -7.44
CA ALA A 262 11.37 -9.91 -8.64
C ALA A 262 12.29 -8.70 -8.35
N ILE A 263 13.06 -8.28 -9.37
CA ILE A 263 13.91 -7.07 -9.30
C ILE A 263 13.06 -5.80 -9.39
N TYR A 264 11.97 -5.87 -10.15
CA TYR A 264 10.98 -4.83 -10.36
C TYR A 264 9.60 -5.33 -9.90
N ASP A 265 8.65 -4.44 -9.75
CA ASP A 265 7.26 -4.83 -9.52
C ASP A 265 6.64 -5.53 -10.75
N ARG A 266 5.67 -6.40 -10.47
CA ARG A 266 4.82 -7.09 -11.45
C ARG A 266 3.37 -6.99 -11.01
N PHE A 267 2.45 -7.08 -11.97
CA PHE A 267 1.01 -7.07 -11.69
C PHE A 267 0.63 -8.23 -10.75
N VAL A 268 -0.16 -7.91 -9.71
CA VAL A 268 -0.59 -8.84 -8.65
C VAL A 268 -2.08 -9.11 -8.75
N THR A 269 -2.88 -8.04 -8.75
CA THR A 269 -4.34 -8.12 -8.74
C THR A 269 -4.94 -6.80 -9.20
N ARG A 270 -6.17 -6.86 -9.70
CA ARG A 270 -7.02 -5.72 -10.01
C ARG A 270 -8.36 -5.93 -9.32
N ILE A 271 -8.82 -4.91 -8.62
CA ILE A 271 -10.18 -4.82 -8.08
C ILE A 271 -10.85 -3.61 -8.71
N SER A 272 -12.05 -3.80 -9.24
CA SER A 272 -12.86 -2.75 -9.89
C SER A 272 -14.29 -2.79 -9.38
N HIS A 273 -14.94 -1.64 -9.33
CA HIS A 273 -16.35 -1.51 -8.94
C HIS A 273 -17.22 -1.13 -10.13
N GLY A 274 -18.24 -1.95 -10.42
CA GLY A 274 -19.04 -1.80 -11.64
C GLY A 274 -19.78 -0.47 -11.76
N ILE A 275 -20.27 0.08 -10.64
CA ILE A 275 -21.11 1.29 -10.61
C ILE A 275 -20.27 2.57 -10.56
N SER A 276 -19.36 2.72 -9.60
CA SER A 276 -18.52 3.92 -9.49
C SER A 276 -17.37 3.96 -10.51
N ARG A 277 -17.18 2.88 -11.29
CA ARG A 277 -16.10 2.70 -12.26
C ARG A 277 -14.68 2.78 -11.68
N ARG A 278 -14.54 2.98 -10.36
CA ARG A 278 -13.25 3.03 -9.66
C ARG A 278 -12.55 1.69 -9.73
N PHE A 279 -11.23 1.72 -9.85
CA PHE A 279 -10.38 0.54 -9.71
C PHE A 279 -9.15 0.82 -8.85
N VAL A 280 -8.60 -0.26 -8.31
CA VAL A 280 -7.24 -0.36 -7.81
C VAL A 280 -6.55 -1.54 -8.50
N GLU A 281 -5.39 -1.30 -9.09
CA GLU A 281 -4.44 -2.34 -9.49
C GLU A 281 -3.29 -2.34 -8.49
N VAL A 282 -2.86 -3.53 -8.07
CA VAL A 282 -1.72 -3.73 -7.18
C VAL A 282 -0.59 -4.35 -7.98
N TYR A 283 0.60 -3.78 -7.84
CA TYR A 283 1.86 -4.30 -8.37
C TYR A 283 2.85 -4.48 -7.22
N SER A 284 3.67 -5.54 -7.26
CA SER A 284 4.67 -5.79 -6.22
C SER A 284 5.82 -6.64 -6.74
N ASN A 285 6.97 -6.56 -6.07
CA ASN A 285 8.12 -7.43 -6.33
C ASN A 285 8.11 -8.75 -5.53
N GLN A 286 7.12 -8.95 -4.66
CA GLN A 286 7.00 -10.12 -3.80
C GLN A 286 6.55 -11.39 -4.55
N PRO A 287 6.83 -12.59 -4.01
CA PRO A 287 6.38 -13.86 -4.58
C PRO A 287 4.86 -14.08 -4.42
N SER A 288 4.23 -13.45 -3.41
CA SER A 288 2.84 -13.75 -3.06
C SER A 288 2.04 -12.54 -2.57
N PHE A 289 0.73 -12.74 -2.43
CA PHE A 289 -0.16 -11.84 -1.71
C PHE A 289 -1.26 -12.62 -0.98
N TYR A 290 -1.75 -12.07 0.12
CA TYR A 290 -2.92 -12.53 0.85
C TYR A 290 -4.17 -11.77 0.37
N PHE A 291 -5.27 -12.49 0.15
CA PHE A 291 -6.58 -11.95 -0.19
C PHE A 291 -7.64 -12.45 0.80
N ASP A 292 -8.35 -11.51 1.41
CA ASP A 292 -9.44 -11.76 2.35
C ASP A 292 -10.46 -10.62 2.32
N VAL A 293 -11.52 -10.77 3.10
CA VAL A 293 -12.50 -9.74 3.40
C VAL A 293 -12.51 -9.45 4.90
N PHE A 294 -12.99 -8.28 5.29
CA PHE A 294 -13.01 -7.88 6.69
C PHE A 294 -13.95 -8.79 7.53
N ASN A 295 -13.41 -9.79 8.21
CA ASN A 295 -14.18 -10.85 8.89
C ASN A 295 -14.59 -10.53 10.34
N LYS A 296 -14.77 -9.24 10.70
CA LYS A 296 -15.11 -8.78 12.06
C LYS A 296 -16.21 -7.72 12.02
N THR A 297 -16.71 -7.30 13.18
CA THR A 297 -17.52 -6.08 13.32
C THR A 297 -16.76 -5.11 14.22
N THR A 298 -16.71 -3.82 13.86
CA THR A 298 -16.18 -2.74 14.73
C THR A 298 -17.30 -2.01 15.44
N SER A 299 -17.02 -1.32 16.54
CA SER A 299 -18.03 -0.46 17.19
C SER A 299 -18.48 0.69 16.29
N PHE A 300 -17.55 1.52 15.80
CA PHE A 300 -17.78 2.64 14.88
C PHE A 300 -16.47 3.00 14.18
N GLY A 301 -16.51 3.22 12.87
CA GLY A 301 -15.44 3.74 12.02
C GLY A 301 -15.59 5.24 11.72
N LYS A 302 -14.91 5.69 10.66
CA LYS A 302 -15.01 7.07 10.12
C LYS A 302 -16.46 7.50 9.95
N GLY A 303 -16.76 8.74 10.35
CA GLY A 303 -18.10 9.31 10.23
C GLY A 303 -19.14 8.68 11.16
N SER A 304 -18.72 7.88 12.16
CA SER A 304 -19.58 7.03 12.99
C SER A 304 -20.28 5.88 12.24
N GLU A 305 -19.72 5.41 11.11
CA GLU A 305 -20.28 4.27 10.37
C GLU A 305 -19.93 2.92 11.03
N GLU A 306 -20.88 2.00 11.12
CA GLU A 306 -20.63 0.65 11.64
C GLU A 306 -20.06 -0.26 10.54
N TYR A 307 -18.77 -0.62 10.64
CA TYR A 307 -18.22 -1.64 9.75
C TYR A 307 -18.61 -3.04 10.23
N GLU A 308 -19.65 -3.58 9.59
CA GLU A 308 -20.03 -4.99 9.67
C GLU A 308 -18.99 -5.90 9.00
N ALA A 309 -19.08 -7.21 9.25
CA ALA A 309 -18.29 -8.19 8.52
C ALA A 309 -18.59 -8.13 7.02
N LYS A 310 -17.55 -8.35 6.20
CA LYS A 310 -17.59 -8.29 4.73
C LYS A 310 -17.88 -6.88 4.20
N SER A 311 -17.46 -5.83 4.92
CA SER A 311 -17.58 -4.43 4.48
C SER A 311 -16.39 -3.90 3.66
N GLY A 312 -15.27 -4.64 3.59
CA GLY A 312 -14.12 -4.30 2.76
C GLY A 312 -13.26 -5.50 2.41
N VAL A 313 -12.39 -5.35 1.39
CA VAL A 313 -11.42 -6.35 0.90
C VAL A 313 -10.00 -5.98 1.31
N GLU A 314 -9.23 -6.97 1.73
CA GLU A 314 -7.79 -6.88 2.01
C GLU A 314 -6.97 -7.45 0.85
N ILE A 315 -5.89 -6.75 0.48
CA ILE A 315 -4.79 -7.27 -0.34
C ILE A 315 -3.48 -6.92 0.36
N SER A 316 -2.72 -7.94 0.77
CA SER A 316 -1.47 -7.79 1.53
C SER A 316 -0.34 -8.59 0.87
N THR A 317 0.57 -7.92 0.15
CA THR A 317 1.72 -8.55 -0.53
C THR A 317 2.81 -8.94 0.48
N GLY A 318 3.53 -10.04 0.21
CA GLY A 318 4.59 -10.52 1.11
C GLY A 318 5.20 -11.85 0.66
N THR A 319 6.08 -12.38 1.52
CA THR A 319 6.83 -13.61 1.24
C THR A 319 5.99 -14.89 1.30
N LEU A 320 6.61 -16.03 0.99
CA LEU A 320 6.00 -17.36 1.04
C LEU A 320 6.21 -18.04 2.40
N PHE A 321 5.20 -18.81 2.83
CA PHE A 321 5.27 -19.58 4.08
C PHE A 321 6.12 -20.85 3.96
N ASP A 322 6.23 -21.42 2.76
CA ASP A 322 6.95 -22.65 2.43
C ASP A 322 8.37 -22.41 1.86
N GLU A 323 8.66 -21.20 1.38
CA GLU A 323 9.98 -20.77 0.87
C GLU A 323 10.59 -19.65 1.73
N LYS A 324 10.74 -19.94 3.02
CA LYS A 324 11.16 -18.98 4.07
C LYS A 324 12.57 -18.40 3.81
N GLU A 325 13.42 -19.12 3.10
CA GLU A 325 14.79 -18.76 2.76
C GLU A 325 14.89 -17.50 1.87
N LEU A 326 13.88 -17.23 1.02
CA LEU A 326 13.83 -16.02 0.18
C LEU A 326 13.82 -14.73 1.00
N SER A 327 13.37 -14.80 2.26
CA SER A 327 13.23 -13.68 3.18
C SER A 327 14.37 -13.58 4.20
N ILE A 328 15.43 -14.37 4.08
CA ILE A 328 16.61 -14.23 4.95
C ILE A 328 17.52 -13.12 4.41
N VAL A 329 17.76 -12.11 5.25
CA VAL A 329 18.62 -10.96 4.96
C VAL A 329 19.86 -11.05 5.85
N ILE A 330 21.05 -10.84 5.29
CA ILE A 330 22.31 -10.86 6.03
C ILE A 330 22.94 -9.45 6.11
N PRO A 331 23.81 -9.18 7.11
CA PRO A 331 24.45 -7.88 7.24
C PRO A 331 25.27 -7.50 6.00
N GLY A 332 24.95 -6.36 5.40
CA GLY A 332 25.53 -5.87 4.14
C GLY A 332 24.55 -5.88 2.97
N ASP A 333 23.54 -6.76 3.01
CA ASP A 333 22.44 -6.75 2.05
C ASP A 333 21.31 -5.80 2.48
N VAL A 334 20.43 -5.47 1.53
CA VAL A 334 19.26 -4.60 1.73
C VAL A 334 18.00 -5.39 1.41
N TYR A 335 17.13 -5.58 2.41
CA TYR A 335 15.76 -6.02 2.13
C TYR A 335 15.06 -4.94 1.30
N LYS A 336 14.35 -5.33 0.25
CA LYS A 336 13.53 -4.40 -0.55
C LYS A 336 12.20 -5.02 -0.94
N HIS A 337 11.11 -4.43 -0.44
CA HIS A 337 9.76 -4.71 -0.88
C HIS A 337 9.16 -3.46 -1.53
N ILE A 338 8.72 -3.60 -2.78
CA ILE A 338 8.00 -2.58 -3.54
C ILE A 338 6.54 -2.97 -3.60
N VAL A 339 5.63 -2.04 -3.28
CA VAL A 339 4.20 -2.11 -3.58
C VAL A 339 3.82 -0.86 -4.34
N VAL A 340 3.09 -1.01 -5.45
CA VAL A 340 2.50 0.12 -6.18
C VAL A 340 1.00 -0.10 -6.28
N TYR A 341 0.23 0.83 -5.74
CA TYR A 341 -1.21 0.89 -5.96
C TYR A 341 -1.49 1.90 -7.07
N ARG A 342 -2.01 1.44 -8.21
CA ARG A 342 -2.49 2.33 -9.27
C ARG A 342 -4.00 2.48 -9.14
N PHE A 343 -4.44 3.70 -8.90
CA PHE A 343 -5.86 4.03 -8.81
C PHE A 343 -6.35 4.65 -10.11
N GLY A 344 -7.64 4.51 -10.40
CA GLY A 344 -8.24 5.16 -11.56
C GLY A 344 -9.72 4.88 -11.69
N VAL A 345 -10.24 5.26 -12.85
CA VAL A 345 -11.64 5.10 -13.25
C VAL A 345 -11.65 4.47 -14.64
N ASP A 346 -12.51 3.47 -14.86
CA ASP A 346 -12.61 2.78 -16.15
C ASP A 346 -13.42 3.59 -17.18
N GLU A 347 -12.70 4.15 -18.14
CA GLU A 347 -13.24 4.79 -19.35
C GLU A 347 -14.01 3.78 -20.24
N PHE A 348 -14.81 4.30 -21.18
CA PHE A 348 -15.62 3.56 -22.16
C PHE A 348 -15.31 4.03 -23.58
#